data_AF-A0A7K4TE85-F1
#
_entry.id   AF-A0A7K4TE85-F1
#
_cell.length_a   1.000
_cell.length_b   1.000
_cell.length_c   1.000
_cell.angle_alpha   90.00
_cell.angle_beta   90.00
_cell.angle_gamma   90.00
#
_symmetry.space_group_name_H-M   'P 1'
#
loop_
_entity.id
_entity.type
_entity.pdbx_description
1 polymer ?
#
loop_
_entity_poly.entity_id
_entity_poly.type
_entity_poly.pdbx_seq_one_letter_code
_entity_poly.pdbx_strand_id
1 'polypeptide(L)'
;GQSLGYGFVNYVEPKDAEKAINTLNGLRLQTKTIKVSYARPSSASIRDANLYVSGLPKTMTQKELEQLFSQYGRIITSRILVDQVTG
;
A
#
# COMPACT_ATOMS: atom_id res chain seq x y z
N GLY A 1 -16.71 18.71 -2.52
CA GLY A 1 -15.82 17.73 -1.87
C GLY A 1 -15.41 16.72 -2.90
N GLN A 2 -14.11 16.61 -3.18
CA GLN A 2 -13.57 15.57 -4.05
C GLN A 2 -13.04 14.40 -3.21
N SER A 3 -13.12 13.18 -3.74
CA SER A 3 -12.63 11.99 -3.05
C SER A 3 -11.10 12.00 -2.92
N LEU A 4 -10.59 11.60 -1.76
CA LEU A 4 -9.16 11.43 -1.50
C LEU A 4 -8.63 10.06 -1.95
N GLY A 5 -9.49 9.20 -2.52
CA GLY A 5 -9.09 7.89 -3.05
C GLY A 5 -8.93 6.77 -2.01
N TYR A 6 -9.34 6.99 -0.76
CA TYR A 6 -9.39 5.98 0.29
C TYR A 6 -10.61 6.20 1.22
N GLY A 7 -10.90 5.21 2.07
CA GLY A 7 -11.97 5.27 3.06
C GLY A 7 -11.74 4.25 4.19
N PHE A 8 -12.57 4.34 5.23
CA PHE A 8 -12.54 3.43 6.36
C PHE A 8 -13.89 2.70 6.47
N VAL A 9 -13.83 1.43 6.80
CA VAL A 9 -15.01 0.60 7.06
C VAL A 9 -14.81 -0.05 8.43
N ASN A 10 -15.78 0.14 9.33
CA ASN A 10 -15.79 -0.50 10.62
C ASN A 10 -16.88 -1.57 10.64
N TYR A 11 -16.48 -2.84 10.70
CA TYR A 11 -17.42 -3.96 10.83
C TYR A 11 -17.78 -4.17 12.30
N VAL A 12 -18.98 -4.71 12.54
CA VAL A 12 -19.40 -5.10 13.89
C VAL A 12 -18.62 -6.34 14.34
N GLU A 13 -18.53 -7.34 13.47
CA GLU A 13 -17.81 -8.57 13.75
C GLU A 13 -16.40 -8.56 13.12
N PRO A 14 -15.35 -8.97 13.84
CA PRO A 14 -13.99 -9.05 13.30
C PRO A 14 -13.88 -10.06 12.16
N LYS A 15 -14.71 -11.10 12.16
CA LYS A 15 -14.76 -12.12 11.10
C LYS A 15 -15.15 -11.53 9.75
N ASP A 16 -16.05 -10.55 9.74
CA ASP A 16 -16.45 -9.87 8.51
C ASP A 16 -15.35 -8.99 7.94
N ALA A 17 -14.56 -8.35 8.82
CA ALA A 17 -13.39 -7.58 8.40
C ALA A 17 -12.33 -8.48 7.74
N GLU A 18 -12.06 -9.64 8.34
CA GLU A 18 -11.16 -10.63 7.75
C GLU A 18 -11.67 -11.14 6.40
N LYS A 19 -12.97 -11.48 6.31
CA LYS A 19 -13.61 -11.90 5.07
C LYS A 19 -13.53 -10.81 3.99
N ALA A 20 -13.72 -9.55 4.35
CA ALA A 20 -13.61 -8.44 3.42
C ALA A 20 -12.18 -8.28 2.88
N ILE A 21 -11.15 -8.41 3.73
CA ILE A 21 -9.75 -8.41 3.28
C ILE A 21 -9.51 -9.56 2.30
N ASN A 22 -9.97 -10.76 2.63
CA ASN A 22 -9.73 -11.96 1.81
C ASN A 22 -10.46 -11.94 0.46
N THR A 23 -11.63 -11.29 0.39
CA THR A 23 -12.47 -11.29 -0.83
C THR A 23 -12.32 -10.05 -1.70
N LEU A 24 -12.01 -8.89 -1.10
CA LEU A 24 -12.03 -7.60 -1.81
C LEU A 24 -10.64 -7.01 -2.06
N ASN A 25 -9.61 -7.44 -1.31
CA ASN A 25 -8.25 -6.96 -1.55
C ASN A 25 -7.77 -7.40 -2.95
N GLY A 26 -7.31 -6.44 -3.76
CA GLY A 26 -6.90 -6.69 -5.13
C GLY A 26 -8.05 -6.65 -6.15
N LEU A 27 -9.29 -6.37 -5.76
CA LEU A 27 -10.39 -6.22 -6.70
C LEU A 27 -10.14 -5.04 -7.65
N ARG A 28 -10.34 -5.27 -8.95
CA ARG A 28 -10.21 -4.22 -9.97
C ARG A 28 -11.53 -3.49 -10.15
N LEU A 29 -11.55 -2.21 -9.79
CA LEU A 29 -12.66 -1.29 -10.01
C LEU A 29 -12.23 -0.24 -11.04
N GLN A 30 -12.79 -0.32 -12.25
CA GLN A 30 -12.43 0.53 -13.38
C GLN A 30 -10.90 0.48 -13.66
N THR A 31 -10.21 1.59 -13.48
CA THR A 31 -8.76 1.75 -13.68
C THR A 31 -7.94 1.54 -12.41
N LYS A 32 -8.59 1.22 -11.26
CA LYS A 32 -7.92 1.08 -9.96
C LYS A 32 -8.05 -0.34 -9.43
N THR A 33 -6.94 -0.87 -8.95
CA THR A 33 -6.91 -2.07 -8.10
C THR A 33 -6.98 -1.62 -6.65
N ILE A 34 -8.04 -1.99 -5.92
CA ILE A 34 -8.21 -1.56 -4.53
C ILE A 34 -7.34 -2.40 -3.59
N LYS A 35 -6.89 -1.78 -2.50
CA LYS A 35 -6.23 -2.47 -1.39
C LYS A 35 -7.15 -2.44 -0.18
N VAL A 36 -7.40 -3.61 0.40
CA VAL A 36 -8.17 -3.76 1.64
C VAL A 36 -7.24 -4.34 2.70
N SER A 37 -7.08 -3.61 3.81
CA SER A 37 -6.18 -3.99 4.90
C SER A 37 -6.66 -3.37 6.21
N TYR A 38 -6.25 -3.96 7.35
CA TYR A 38 -6.56 -3.40 8.66
C TYR A 38 -6.04 -1.97 8.82
N ALA A 39 -6.90 -1.09 9.33
CA ALA A 39 -6.52 0.25 9.72
C ALA A 39 -5.59 0.18 10.95
N ARG A 40 -4.50 0.94 10.91
CA ARG A 40 -3.66 1.14 12.10
C ARG A 40 -4.30 2.21 12.98
N PRO A 41 -4.11 2.16 14.32
CA PRO A 41 -4.53 3.23 15.19
C PRO A 41 -4.07 4.58 14.67
N SER A 42 -4.97 5.55 14.61
CA SER A 42 -4.64 6.90 14.15
C SER A 42 -3.68 7.54 15.13
N SER A 43 -2.42 7.69 14.73
CA SER A 43 -1.39 8.38 15.50
C SER A 43 -0.73 9.46 14.65
N ALA A 44 -0.20 10.51 15.28
CA ALA A 44 0.62 11.49 14.57
C ALA A 44 1.87 10.84 13.97
N SER A 45 2.40 9.80 14.62
CA SER A 45 3.61 9.08 14.21
C SER A 45 3.51 8.33 12.88
N ILE A 46 2.31 8.15 12.31
CA ILE A 46 2.13 7.49 11.00
C ILE A 46 1.93 8.47 9.83
N ARG A 47 1.87 9.80 10.07
CA ARG A 47 1.43 10.78 9.08
C ARG A 47 2.49 11.19 8.05
N ASP A 48 3.77 11.04 8.35
CA ASP A 48 4.88 11.48 7.48
C ASP A 48 5.89 10.37 7.19
N ALA A 49 5.39 9.16 6.92
CA ALA A 49 6.22 7.95 6.70
C ALA A 49 6.38 7.55 5.22
N ASN A 50 6.01 8.42 4.29
CA ASN A 50 6.14 8.15 2.85
C ASN A 50 7.44 8.72 2.30
N LEU A 51 8.26 7.87 1.69
CA LEU A 51 9.55 8.24 1.11
C LEU A 51 9.50 8.17 -0.41
N TYR A 52 10.08 9.17 -1.08
CA TYR A 52 10.41 9.10 -2.50
C TYR A 52 11.90 8.79 -2.64
N VAL A 53 12.23 7.71 -3.36
CA VAL A 53 13.60 7.22 -3.53
C VAL A 53 13.95 7.25 -5.02
N SER A 54 15.05 7.91 -5.36
CA SER A 54 15.59 8.01 -6.73
C SER A 54 16.98 7.42 -6.83
N GLY A 55 17.42 7.06 -8.04
CA GLY A 55 18.76 6.51 -8.28
C GLY A 55 18.90 5.02 -7.97
N LEU A 56 17.78 4.30 -7.86
CA LEU A 56 17.81 2.84 -7.75
C LEU A 56 18.32 2.22 -9.07
N PRO A 57 19.12 1.14 -9.01
CA PRO A 57 19.48 0.38 -10.21
C PRO A 57 18.22 -0.05 -10.97
N LYS A 58 18.21 0.07 -12.30
CA LYS A 58 17.05 -0.34 -13.13
C LYS A 58 16.72 -1.83 -13.01
N THR A 59 17.69 -2.64 -12.61
CA THR A 59 17.54 -4.08 -12.37
C THR A 59 16.96 -4.40 -10.99
N MET A 60 16.86 -3.42 -10.08
CA MET A 60 16.36 -3.64 -8.73
C MET A 60 14.87 -3.99 -8.76
N THR A 61 14.53 -5.08 -8.10
CA THR A 61 13.15 -5.53 -7.93
C THR A 61 12.51 -4.92 -6.69
N GLN A 62 11.18 -4.91 -6.67
CA GLN A 62 10.42 -4.44 -5.51
C GLN A 62 10.75 -5.25 -4.24
N LYS A 63 11.03 -6.54 -4.38
CA LYS A 63 11.41 -7.41 -3.25
C LYS A 63 12.77 -7.01 -2.67
N GLU A 64 13.75 -6.71 -3.52
CA GLU A 64 15.08 -6.25 -3.07
C GLU A 64 14.98 -4.88 -2.40
N LEU A 65 14.15 -3.98 -2.94
CA LEU A 65 13.85 -2.70 -2.29
C LEU A 65 13.25 -2.92 -0.90
N GLU A 66 12.26 -3.80 -0.78
CA GLU A 66 11.65 -4.12 0.51
C GLU A 66 12.66 -4.70 1.49
N GLN A 67 13.48 -5.64 1.05
CA GLN A 67 14.53 -6.23 1.88
C GLN A 67 15.51 -5.16 2.36
N LEU A 68 15.97 -4.28 1.48
CA LEU A 68 16.92 -3.21 1.81
C LEU A 68 16.36 -2.23 2.85
N PHE A 69 15.08 -1.85 2.74
CA PHE A 69 14.47 -0.88 3.66
C PHE A 69 13.87 -1.52 4.91
N SER A 70 13.63 -2.84 4.92
CA SER A 70 13.02 -3.55 6.05
C SER A 70 13.84 -3.46 7.35
N GLN A 71 15.16 -3.28 7.24
CA GLN A 71 16.05 -3.09 8.39
C GLN A 71 15.76 -1.81 9.18
N TYR A 72 15.12 -0.80 8.56
CA TYR A 72 14.78 0.47 9.21
C TYR A 72 13.34 0.50 9.75
N GLY A 73 12.55 -0.53 9.49
CA GLY A 73 11.20 -0.66 10.00
C GLY A 73 10.25 -1.42 9.08
N ARG A 74 9.02 -1.56 9.56
CA ARG A 74 7.96 -2.27 8.82
C ARG A 74 7.47 -1.45 7.63
N ILE A 75 7.68 -1.96 6.43
CA ILE A 75 7.17 -1.36 5.18
C ILE A 75 5.68 -1.63 5.04
N ILE A 76 4.92 -0.60 4.68
CA ILE A 76 3.46 -0.66 4.49
C ILE A 76 3.07 -0.80 3.02
N THR A 77 3.80 -0.08 2.18
CA THR A 77 3.71 -0.11 0.73
C THR A 77 5.09 0.20 0.17
N SER A 78 5.49 -0.55 -0.83
CA SER A 78 6.60 -0.21 -1.72
C SER A 78 6.04 -0.08 -3.13
N ARG A 79 6.68 0.69 -4.01
CA ARG A 79 6.39 0.70 -5.44
C ARG A 79 7.62 1.20 -6.19
N ILE A 80 8.05 0.44 -7.19
CA ILE A 80 9.04 0.91 -8.17
C ILE A 80 8.27 1.50 -9.35
N LEU A 81 8.58 2.75 -9.69
CA LEU A 81 8.03 3.38 -10.88
C LEU A 81 8.84 2.90 -12.09
N VAL A 82 8.15 2.32 -13.07
CA VAL A 82 8.74 1.86 -14.32
C VAL A 82 8.24 2.77 -15.44
N ASP A 83 9.13 3.10 -16.36
CA ASP A 83 8.78 3.86 -17.56
C ASP A 83 7.77 3.07 -18.41
N GLN A 84 6.67 3.72 -18.83
CA GLN A 84 5.60 3.03 -19.57
C GLN A 84 5.92 2.78 -21.05
N VAL A 85 6.99 3.39 -21.57
CA VAL A 85 7.40 3.30 -22.98
C VAL A 85 8.59 2.36 -23.15
N THR A 86 9.54 2.40 -22.20
CA THR A 86 10.77 1.59 -22.27
C THR A 86 10.86 0.49 -21.22
N GLY A 87 9.80 0.29 -20.43
CA GLY A 87 9.72 -0.66 -19.32
C GLY A 87 9.51 -2.10 -19.73
#